data_AF-A0A0M2VCZ7-F1
#
_entry.id   AF-A0A0M2VCZ7-F1
#
_cell.length_a   1.000
_cell.length_b   1.000
_cell.length_c   1.000
_cell.angle_alpha   90.00
_cell.angle_beta   90.00
_cell.angle_gamma   90.00
#
_symmetry.space_group_name_H-M   'P 1'
#
loop_
_entity.id
_entity.type
_entity.pdbx_description
1 polymer ?
#
loop_
_entity_poly.entity_id
_entity_poly.type
_entity_poly.pdbx_seq_one_letter_code
_entity_poly.pdbx_strand_id
1 'polypeptide(L)'
;MSSPEHKQKIWDLIKNIKTAMLTTHHGGELRSRPMVLVQNEYDGTLWFYTDLVSEKVLELESDNHVCVSFSDPDQQVYVSLTGVGQAIRDKTLIDKYWGPFVAAWFPKGKDSPNVGMLEIKIVKGEHWDSNSSKMMKSIKTVHAKIKGEQPDLGEHQKFGTKK
;
A
#
# COMPACT_ATOMS: atom_id res chain seq x y z
N MET A 1 -2.74 15.18 9.42
CA MET A 1 -3.25 14.63 8.16
C MET A 1 -2.21 14.87 7.07
N SER A 2 -2.08 13.96 6.11
CA SER A 2 -1.19 14.11 4.94
C SER A 2 -1.65 15.26 4.05
N SER A 3 -0.72 16.12 3.61
CA SER A 3 -0.98 17.20 2.64
C SER A 3 -1.31 16.61 1.25
N PRO A 4 -1.94 17.37 0.34
CA PRO A 4 -2.13 16.94 -1.05
C PRO A 4 -0.83 16.48 -1.73
N GLU A 5 0.28 17.18 -1.47
CA GLU A 5 1.61 16.84 -1.99
C GLU A 5 2.09 15.47 -1.47
N HIS A 6 1.92 15.18 -0.18
CA HIS A 6 2.26 13.87 0.38
C HIS A 6 1.40 12.76 -0.25
N LYS A 7 0.11 13.01 -0.47
CA LYS A 7 -0.78 12.03 -1.13
C LYS A 7 -0.32 11.75 -2.56
N GLN A 8 0.03 12.80 -3.30
CA GLN A 8 0.53 12.68 -4.67
C GLN A 8 1.85 11.88 -4.72
N LYS A 9 2.83 12.20 -3.86
CA LYS A 9 4.10 11.46 -3.78
C LYS A 9 3.89 9.98 -3.46
N ILE A 10 3.03 9.66 -2.49
CA ILE A 10 2.68 8.25 -2.19
C ILE A 10 2.10 7.57 -3.43
N TRP A 11 1.15 8.22 -4.09
CA TRP A 11 0.52 7.67 -5.29
C TRP A 11 1.53 7.37 -6.39
N ASP A 12 2.45 8.30 -6.64
CA ASP A 12 3.49 8.13 -7.65
C ASP A 12 4.43 6.96 -7.36
N LEU A 13 4.70 6.68 -6.08
CA LEU A 13 5.52 5.53 -5.67
C LEU A 13 4.78 4.18 -5.81
N ILE A 14 3.48 4.13 -5.51
CA ILE A 14 2.77 2.83 -5.40
C ILE A 14 1.96 2.44 -6.64
N LYS A 15 1.56 3.38 -7.50
CA LYS A 15 0.60 3.14 -8.61
C LYS A 15 1.04 2.08 -9.61
N ASN A 16 2.35 1.88 -9.76
CA ASN A 16 2.96 0.91 -10.68
C ASN A 16 3.26 -0.46 -10.04
N ILE A 17 3.35 -0.54 -8.71
CA ILE A 17 3.68 -1.78 -7.98
C ILE A 17 2.49 -2.74 -8.00
N LYS A 18 1.25 -2.19 -8.01
CA LYS A 18 -0.07 -2.88 -8.08
C LYS A 18 -0.39 -3.87 -6.96
N THR A 19 0.55 -4.69 -6.52
CA THR A 19 0.39 -5.62 -5.41
C THR A 19 0.96 -5.00 -4.14
N ALA A 20 0.17 -5.01 -3.08
CA ALA A 20 0.56 -4.59 -1.74
C ALA A 20 0.51 -5.78 -0.79
N MET A 21 1.28 -5.74 0.30
CA MET A 21 1.12 -6.65 1.42
C MET A 21 0.26 -5.98 2.50
N LEU A 22 -0.95 -6.52 2.72
CA LEU A 22 -1.83 -6.08 3.80
C LEU A 22 -1.51 -6.89 5.06
N THR A 23 -1.15 -6.17 6.12
CA THR A 23 -0.88 -6.72 7.44
C THR A 23 -1.96 -6.28 8.42
N THR A 24 -2.56 -7.25 9.09
CA THR A 24 -3.62 -7.10 10.10
C THR A 24 -3.23 -7.83 11.38
N HIS A 25 -3.94 -7.54 12.46
CA HIS A 25 -3.84 -8.26 13.73
C HIS A 25 -4.80 -9.46 13.76
N HIS A 26 -4.31 -10.61 14.20
CA HIS A 26 -5.08 -11.84 14.38
C HIS A 26 -4.78 -12.44 15.75
N GLY A 27 -5.65 -12.20 16.73
CA GLY A 27 -5.50 -12.77 18.08
C GLY A 27 -4.19 -12.43 18.78
N GLY A 28 -3.59 -11.27 18.50
CA GLY A 28 -2.30 -10.84 19.04
C GLY A 28 -1.10 -11.12 18.12
N GLU A 29 -1.28 -11.89 17.05
CA GLU A 29 -0.26 -12.11 16.02
C GLU A 29 -0.45 -11.14 14.83
N LEU A 30 0.63 -10.91 14.08
CA LEU A 30 0.56 -10.19 12.81
C LEU A 30 0.52 -11.19 11.66
N ARG A 31 -0.42 -11.00 10.73
CA ARG A 31 -0.48 -11.81 9.50
C ARG A 31 -0.42 -10.87 8.30
N SER A 32 0.39 -11.20 7.30
CA SER A 32 0.52 -10.41 6.08
C SER A 32 0.12 -11.22 4.85
N ARG A 33 -0.54 -10.59 3.87
CA ARG A 33 -0.99 -11.25 2.64
C ARG A 33 -1.00 -10.30 1.43
N PRO A 34 -0.79 -10.81 0.20
CA PRO A 34 -0.86 -9.98 -0.99
C PRO A 34 -2.30 -9.54 -1.27
N MET A 35 -2.46 -8.28 -1.66
CA MET A 35 -3.70 -7.66 -2.11
C MET A 35 -3.43 -6.81 -3.35
N VAL A 36 -4.33 -6.85 -4.34
CA VAL A 36 -4.16 -6.10 -5.59
C VAL A 36 -4.93 -4.78 -5.54
N LEU A 37 -4.21 -3.69 -5.74
CA LEU A 37 -4.73 -2.34 -5.83
C LEU A 37 -5.45 -2.14 -7.16
N VAL A 38 -6.71 -1.74 -7.11
CA VAL A 38 -7.58 -1.63 -8.30
C VAL A 38 -7.86 -0.20 -8.76
N GLN A 39 -7.59 0.78 -7.90
CA GLN A 39 -7.83 2.19 -8.21
C GLN A 39 -6.79 2.79 -9.16
N ASN A 40 -7.20 3.86 -9.86
CA ASN A 40 -6.32 4.65 -10.74
C ASN A 40 -6.05 6.07 -10.20
N GLU A 41 -6.69 6.42 -9.09
CA GLU A 41 -6.53 7.69 -8.38
C GLU A 41 -6.44 7.41 -6.88
N TYR A 42 -5.83 8.33 -6.13
CA TYR A 42 -5.63 8.18 -4.69
C TYR A 42 -5.90 9.48 -3.96
N ASP A 43 -6.88 9.43 -3.07
CA ASP A 43 -7.33 10.55 -2.24
C ASP A 43 -6.89 10.42 -0.77
N GLY A 44 -6.10 9.38 -0.44
CA GLY A 44 -5.80 8.96 0.93
C GLY A 44 -6.40 7.62 1.31
N THR A 45 -7.22 7.02 0.44
CA THR A 45 -7.86 5.71 0.67
C THR A 45 -7.35 4.68 -0.32
N LEU A 46 -7.01 3.48 0.16
CA LEU A 46 -6.71 2.34 -0.69
C LEU A 46 -7.90 1.38 -0.74
N TRP A 47 -8.16 0.85 -1.93
CA TRP A 47 -9.28 -0.02 -2.24
C TRP A 47 -8.78 -1.39 -2.73
N PHE A 48 -9.24 -2.45 -2.08
CA PHE A 48 -8.95 -3.83 -2.46
C PHE A 48 -10.24 -4.65 -2.51
N TYR A 49 -10.46 -5.46 -3.54
CA TYR A 49 -11.56 -6.42 -3.48
C TYR A 49 -11.30 -7.48 -2.41
N THR A 50 -12.37 -7.96 -1.79
CA THR A 50 -12.32 -9.08 -0.84
C THR A 50 -13.60 -9.89 -0.90
N ASP A 51 -13.51 -11.14 -0.45
CA ASP A 51 -14.68 -11.86 0.04
C ASP A 51 -15.01 -11.34 1.45
N LEU A 52 -16.28 -10.93 1.65
CA LEU A 52 -16.82 -10.41 2.91
C LEU A 52 -16.84 -11.46 4.03
N VAL A 53 -16.75 -12.76 3.72
CA VAL A 53 -16.67 -13.82 4.74
C VAL A 53 -15.23 -14.30 5.01
N SER A 54 -14.22 -13.61 4.48
CA SER A 54 -12.83 -14.02 4.67
C SER A 54 -12.26 -13.61 6.04
N GLU A 55 -11.27 -14.36 6.55
CA GLU A 55 -10.65 -14.13 7.86
C GLU A 55 -10.19 -12.68 8.08
N LYS A 56 -9.66 -12.03 7.05
CA LYS A 56 -9.18 -10.65 7.13
C LYS A 56 -10.29 -9.64 7.45
N VAL A 57 -11.53 -9.95 7.10
CA VAL A 57 -12.69 -9.11 7.42
C VAL A 57 -12.99 -9.22 8.92
N LEU A 58 -13.02 -10.45 9.45
CA LEU A 58 -13.21 -10.70 10.89
C LEU A 58 -12.09 -10.08 11.72
N GLU A 59 -10.83 -10.16 11.24
CA GLU A 59 -9.69 -9.50 11.87
C GLU A 59 -9.90 -7.98 11.97
N LEU A 60 -10.37 -7.33 10.90
CA LEU A 60 -10.65 -5.88 10.88
C LEU A 60 -11.82 -5.47 11.77
N GLU A 61 -12.79 -6.35 12.01
CA GLU A 61 -13.88 -6.10 12.96
C GLU A 61 -13.37 -6.08 14.41
N SER A 62 -12.37 -6.90 14.73
CA SER A 62 -11.74 -6.95 16.05
C SER A 62 -10.70 -5.84 16.25
N ASP A 63 -9.85 -5.62 15.26
CA ASP A 63 -8.83 -4.56 15.25
C ASP A 63 -8.66 -4.03 13.82
N ASN A 64 -9.12 -2.81 13.61
CA ASN A 64 -9.10 -2.17 12.31
C ASN A 64 -7.76 -1.51 11.98
N HIS A 65 -6.75 -1.55 12.85
CA HIS A 65 -5.43 -1.01 12.53
C HIS A 65 -4.69 -1.94 11.57
N VAL A 66 -4.15 -1.34 10.51
CA VAL A 66 -3.44 -2.08 9.47
C VAL A 66 -2.15 -1.40 9.04
N CYS A 67 -1.26 -2.22 8.49
CA CYS A 67 -0.13 -1.76 7.70
C CYS A 67 -0.26 -2.28 6.27
N VAL A 68 -0.14 -1.39 5.29
CA VAL A 68 -0.08 -1.74 3.87
C VAL A 68 1.31 -1.39 3.37
N SER A 69 2.06 -2.38 2.91
CA SER A 69 3.40 -2.17 2.37
C SER A 69 3.49 -2.47 0.88
N PHE A 70 4.34 -1.70 0.20
CA PHE A 70 4.67 -1.88 -1.21
C PHE A 70 6.18 -1.96 -1.35
N SER A 71 6.63 -2.77 -2.31
CA SER A 71 8.05 -2.91 -2.63
C SER A 71 8.24 -3.07 -4.13
N ASP A 72 9.13 -2.27 -4.69
CA ASP A 72 9.75 -2.46 -5.99
C ASP A 72 11.26 -2.61 -5.79
N PRO A 73 11.77 -3.85 -5.60
CA PRO A 73 13.19 -4.08 -5.39
C PRO A 73 14.07 -3.67 -6.57
N ASP A 74 13.52 -3.63 -7.79
CA ASP A 74 14.26 -3.27 -9.00
C ASP A 74 14.54 -1.77 -9.05
N GLN A 75 13.53 -0.95 -8.71
CA GLN A 75 13.65 0.50 -8.56
C GLN A 75 14.16 0.91 -7.17
N GLN A 76 14.27 -0.05 -6.24
CA GLN A 76 14.61 0.18 -4.82
C GLN A 76 13.65 1.19 -4.16
N VAL A 77 12.35 1.02 -4.43
CA VAL A 77 11.27 1.78 -3.81
C VAL A 77 10.57 0.92 -2.78
N TYR A 78 10.45 1.43 -1.55
CA TYR A 78 9.76 0.75 -0.47
C TYR A 78 8.82 1.74 0.21
N VAL A 79 7.58 1.32 0.45
CA VAL A 79 6.56 2.17 1.09
C VAL A 79 5.87 1.37 2.20
N SER A 80 5.69 2.00 3.35
CA SER A 80 4.95 1.47 4.48
C SER A 80 3.86 2.47 4.88
N LEU A 81 2.61 2.05 4.86
CA LEU A 81 1.45 2.90 5.12
C LEU A 81 0.68 2.37 6.33
N THR A 82 0.52 3.19 7.36
CA THR A 82 -0.35 2.88 8.50
C THR A 82 -1.74 3.43 8.21
N GLY A 83 -2.76 2.59 8.37
CA GLY A 83 -4.14 2.97 8.12
C GLY A 83 -5.13 2.32 9.06
N VAL A 84 -6.40 2.66 8.83
CA VAL A 84 -7.57 2.04 9.45
C VAL A 84 -8.39 1.39 8.36
N GLY A 85 -8.67 0.09 8.51
CA GLY A 85 -9.36 -0.72 7.52
C GLY A 85 -10.79 -1.06 7.91
N GLN A 86 -11.70 -1.12 6.94
CA GLN A 86 -13.02 -1.70 7.12
C GLN A 86 -13.46 -2.44 5.86
N ALA A 87 -14.31 -3.44 6.01
CA ALA A 87 -14.96 -4.08 4.88
C ALA A 87 -16.29 -3.38 4.59
N ILE A 88 -16.51 -3.01 3.33
CA ILE A 88 -17.75 -2.38 2.88
C ILE A 88 -18.29 -3.09 1.64
N ARG A 89 -19.58 -2.90 1.38
CA ARG A 89 -20.22 -3.29 0.13
C ARG A 89 -20.85 -2.09 -0.55
N ASP A 90 -20.04 -1.36 -1.30
CA ASP A 90 -20.49 -0.24 -2.13
C ASP A 90 -20.56 -0.68 -3.60
N LYS A 91 -21.77 -0.77 -4.15
CA LYS A 91 -21.99 -1.17 -5.54
C LYS A 91 -21.33 -0.21 -6.53
N THR A 92 -21.29 1.09 -6.24
CA THR A 92 -20.71 2.10 -7.12
C THR A 92 -19.19 1.89 -7.25
N LEU A 93 -18.51 1.62 -6.13
CA LEU A 93 -17.07 1.33 -6.13
C LEU A 93 -16.77 -0.03 -6.76
N ILE A 94 -17.59 -1.04 -6.45
CA ILE A 94 -17.49 -2.37 -7.08
C ILE A 94 -17.61 -2.24 -8.60
N ASP A 95 -18.57 -1.47 -9.11
CA ASP A 95 -18.74 -1.28 -10.55
C ASP A 95 -17.61 -0.46 -11.17
N LYS A 96 -17.16 0.59 -10.48
CA LYS A 96 -16.09 1.50 -10.95
C LYS A 96 -14.77 0.77 -11.21
N TYR A 97 -14.41 -0.17 -10.34
CA TYR A 97 -13.11 -0.86 -10.40
C TYR A 97 -13.21 -2.29 -10.93
N TRP A 98 -14.38 -2.72 -11.41
CA TRP A 98 -14.54 -4.08 -11.93
C TRP A 98 -13.80 -4.25 -13.26
N GLY A 99 -13.14 -5.38 -13.42
CA GLY A 99 -12.46 -5.72 -14.67
C GLY A 99 -12.19 -7.22 -14.81
N PRO A 100 -11.70 -7.66 -15.97
CA PRO A 100 -11.47 -9.09 -16.25
C PRO A 100 -10.57 -9.77 -15.22
N PHE A 101 -9.53 -9.06 -14.75
CA PHE A 101 -8.64 -9.57 -13.70
C PHE A 101 -9.39 -9.87 -12.40
N VAL A 102 -10.22 -8.95 -11.92
CA VAL A 102 -11.03 -9.14 -10.70
C VAL A 102 -12.06 -10.24 -10.90
N ALA A 103 -12.72 -10.28 -12.05
CA ALA A 103 -13.74 -11.28 -12.37
C ALA A 103 -13.18 -12.72 -12.30
N ALA A 104 -11.90 -12.93 -12.63
CA ALA A 104 -11.24 -14.23 -12.52
C ALA A 104 -11.17 -14.76 -11.07
N TRP A 105 -11.13 -13.86 -10.07
CA TRP A 105 -11.13 -14.22 -8.65
C TRP A 105 -12.54 -14.38 -8.06
N PHE A 106 -13.56 -13.87 -8.74
CA PHE A 106 -14.96 -13.91 -8.31
C PHE A 106 -15.86 -14.53 -9.39
N PRO A 107 -15.82 -15.87 -9.56
CA PRO A 107 -16.51 -16.54 -10.68
C PRO A 107 -18.04 -16.41 -10.64
N LYS A 108 -18.62 -16.10 -9.47
CA LYS A 108 -20.06 -15.80 -9.31
C LYS A 108 -20.44 -14.38 -9.76
N GLY A 109 -19.48 -13.58 -10.22
CA GLY A 109 -19.68 -12.22 -10.69
C GLY A 109 -19.78 -11.18 -9.56
N LYS A 110 -19.80 -9.91 -9.95
CA LYS A 110 -19.79 -8.75 -9.07
C LYS A 110 -21.03 -8.60 -8.17
N ASP A 111 -22.16 -9.19 -8.59
CA ASP A 111 -23.42 -9.13 -7.84
C ASP A 111 -23.50 -10.15 -6.70
N SER A 112 -22.52 -11.06 -6.61
CA SER A 112 -22.41 -12.00 -5.50
C SER A 112 -22.49 -11.26 -4.16
N PRO A 113 -23.26 -11.77 -3.18
CA PRO A 113 -23.43 -11.10 -1.88
C PRO A 113 -22.12 -10.99 -1.10
N ASN A 114 -21.17 -11.88 -1.39
CA ASN A 114 -19.86 -11.94 -0.73
C ASN A 114 -18.82 -10.98 -1.34
N VAL A 115 -19.08 -10.41 -2.53
CA VAL A 115 -18.15 -9.45 -3.14
C VAL A 115 -18.25 -8.14 -2.40
N GLY A 116 -17.14 -7.71 -1.83
CA GLY A 116 -17.00 -6.42 -1.17
C GLY A 116 -15.64 -5.81 -1.43
N MET A 117 -15.41 -4.69 -0.76
CA MET A 117 -14.15 -3.96 -0.81
C MET A 117 -13.62 -3.73 0.60
N LEU A 118 -12.31 -3.83 0.76
CA LEU A 118 -11.62 -3.24 1.88
C LEU A 118 -11.34 -1.77 1.58
N GLU A 119 -11.85 -0.91 2.45
CA GLU A 119 -11.53 0.50 2.53
C GLU A 119 -10.40 0.68 3.53
N ILE A 120 -9.21 1.11 3.08
CA ILE A 120 -8.09 1.41 3.97
C ILE A 120 -7.78 2.90 3.94
N LYS A 121 -8.19 3.63 4.99
CA LYS A 121 -7.89 5.05 5.16
C LYS A 121 -6.47 5.23 5.70
N ILE A 122 -5.59 5.86 4.94
CA ILE A 122 -4.18 6.06 5.32
C ILE A 122 -4.05 7.23 6.29
N VAL A 123 -3.38 6.97 7.42
CA VAL A 123 -3.16 7.93 8.51
C VAL A 123 -1.72 8.42 8.55
N LYS A 124 -0.77 7.49 8.34
CA LYS A 124 0.68 7.76 8.35
C LYS A 124 1.34 6.96 7.24
N GLY A 125 2.57 7.33 6.94
CA GLY A 125 3.42 6.45 6.18
C GLY A 125 4.83 6.96 6.03
N GLU A 126 5.61 6.10 5.41
CA GLU A 126 7.04 6.20 5.32
C GLU A 126 7.46 5.59 3.98
N HIS A 127 8.38 6.23 3.30
CA HIS A 127 8.94 5.69 2.07
C HIS A 127 10.45 5.82 2.03
N TRP A 128 11.06 4.89 1.30
CA TRP A 128 12.47 4.89 0.92
C TRP A 128 12.51 4.80 -0.60
N ASP A 129 12.94 5.88 -1.22
CA ASP A 129 12.98 6.04 -2.66
C ASP A 129 14.40 6.38 -3.09
N SER A 130 15.04 5.42 -3.74
CA SER A 130 16.43 5.56 -4.13
C SER A 130 16.50 6.20 -5.52
N ASN A 131 16.23 7.52 -5.58
CA ASN A 131 16.19 8.43 -6.74
C ASN A 131 17.45 8.47 -7.64
N SER A 132 18.44 7.61 -7.40
CA SER A 132 19.68 7.55 -8.17
C SER A 132 19.73 6.26 -9.01
N SER A 133 20.35 6.31 -10.19
CA SER A 133 20.60 5.09 -10.95
C SER A 133 21.54 4.16 -10.17
N LYS A 134 21.43 2.83 -10.37
CA LYS A 134 22.30 1.84 -9.71
C LYS A 134 23.80 2.18 -9.85
N MET A 135 24.21 2.70 -11.02
CA MET A 135 25.59 3.16 -11.27
C MET A 135 25.97 4.37 -10.41
N MET A 136 25.08 5.36 -10.29
CA MET A 136 25.34 6.54 -9.46
C MET A 136 25.44 6.18 -7.98
N LYS A 137 24.67 5.20 -7.50
CA LYS A 137 24.80 4.66 -6.13
C LYS A 137 26.17 4.07 -5.90
N SER A 138 26.67 3.22 -6.81
CA SER A 138 28.01 2.63 -6.69
C SER A 138 29.10 3.71 -6.60
N ILE A 139 29.02 4.76 -7.44
CA ILE A 139 29.96 5.89 -7.40
C ILE A 139 29.86 6.63 -6.05
N LYS A 140 28.64 6.96 -5.60
CA LYS A 140 28.42 7.63 -4.31
C LYS A 140 28.92 6.78 -3.13
N THR A 141 28.73 5.46 -3.15
CA THR A 141 29.23 4.55 -2.11
C THR A 141 30.76 4.52 -2.06
N VAL A 142 31.42 4.42 -3.20
CA VAL A 142 32.90 4.44 -3.26
C VAL A 142 33.43 5.80 -2.76
N HIS A 143 32.82 6.90 -3.22
CA HIS A 143 33.20 8.25 -2.80
C HIS A 143 33.00 8.48 -1.30
N ALA A 144 31.87 8.05 -0.75
CA ALA A 144 31.56 8.13 0.68
C ALA A 144 32.55 7.31 1.52
N LYS A 145 32.95 6.12 1.05
CA LYS A 145 33.98 5.30 1.71
C LYS A 145 35.34 5.99 1.75
N ILE A 146 35.71 6.71 0.69
CA ILE A 146 36.96 7.50 0.65
C ILE A 146 36.87 8.70 1.61
N LYS A 147 35.71 9.33 1.74
CA LYS A 147 35.48 10.50 2.60
C LYS A 147 35.15 10.18 4.06
N GLY A 148 34.83 8.92 4.38
CA GLY A 148 34.33 8.54 5.71
C GLY A 148 32.92 9.06 6.02
N GLU A 149 32.14 9.40 5.00
CA GLU A 149 30.78 9.94 5.13
C GLU A 149 29.72 8.85 4.87
N GLN A 150 28.46 9.11 5.24
CA GLN A 150 27.36 8.24 4.81
C GLN A 150 27.01 8.51 3.35
N PRO A 151 26.83 7.46 2.52
CA PRO A 151 26.42 7.64 1.14
C PRO A 151 24.98 8.16 1.06
N ASP A 152 24.78 9.24 0.33
CA ASP A 152 23.45 9.76 -0.01
C ASP A 152 22.79 8.87 -1.08
N LEU A 153 22.08 7.85 -0.62
CA LEU A 153 21.50 6.80 -1.45
C LEU A 153 20.05 7.07 -1.86
N GLY A 154 19.43 8.17 -1.45
CA GLY A 154 18.05 8.46 -1.82
C GLY A 154 17.27 9.26 -0.80
N GLU A 155 15.97 9.35 -1.06
CA GLU A 155 15.01 10.09 -0.27
C GLU A 155 14.33 9.16 0.74
N HIS A 156 14.34 9.57 2.02
CA HIS A 156 13.61 8.93 3.09
C HIS A 156 12.75 9.98 3.79
N GLN A 157 11.43 9.79 3.79
CA GLN A 157 10.49 10.74 4.40
C GLN A 157 9.37 10.02 5.14
N LYS A 158 8.95 10.62 6.26
CA LYS A 158 7.75 10.25 7.04
C LYS A 158 6.67 11.32 6.86
N PHE A 159 5.42 10.89 6.82
CA PHE A 159 4.26 11.76 6.84
C PHE A 159 3.21 11.28 7.84
N GLY A 160 2.36 12.21 8.32
CA GLY A 160 1.32 11.90 9.31
C GLY A 160 1.80 11.75 10.75
N THR A 161 3.09 11.94 11.01
CA THR A 161 3.65 12.04 12.37
C THR A 161 3.46 13.46 12.90
N LYS A 162 2.92 13.62 14.12
CA LYS A 162 3.12 14.88 14.86
C LYS A 162 4.61 14.95 15.24
N LYS A 163 5.22 16.12 15.09
CA LYS A 163 6.54 16.40 15.68
C LYS A 163 6.46 16.29 17.20
#